data_AF-A0A1M5LAM3-F1
#
_entry.id   AF-A0A1M5LAM3-F1
#
_cell.length_a   1.000
_cell.length_b   1.000
_cell.length_c   1.000
_cell.angle_alpha   90.00
_cell.angle_beta   90.00
_cell.angle_gamma   90.00
#
_symmetry.space_group_name_H-M   'P 1'
#
loop_
_entity.id
_entity.type
_entity.pdbx_description
1 polymer ?
#
loop_
_entity_poly.entity_id
_entity_poly.type
_entity_poly.pdbx_seq_one_letter_code
_entity_poly.pdbx_strand_id
1 'polypeptide(L)'
;MSELPAEVRERTDILDSVGNTTAATGKGFAIASAALTSLALFAAYVTFTGIDGINIFKAPVLAMLFIGGMVPVVFSALAMKSVGKAAMKMVEEVRRQFKNIPGIMEGKAKPQYDKCVEISTQAALKEMLLPGVLTIGFPIAIALLPMLFGYENVLIAEMLGGYMAGVTVSGVLWAIFQNNAGGAWDNAKKSFEAGVMINGEMTYKGSEAHKAAVTGDTVGDPFKDTSGPSMNILIKLTCLIGLVIAPILGGHTTAATEETSVDIENISSEDLSESFQVNMTSEDGETQAKVRITTTRKGETKVQQKTFIGTKAQVEAQIQELREKR
;
A
#
# COMPACT_ATOMS: atom_id res chain seq x y z
N MET A 1 -8.41 -13.98 -35.38
CA MET A 1 -7.13 -14.63 -35.70
C MET A 1 -7.33 -15.97 -36.39
N SER A 2 -8.23 -16.84 -35.92
CA SER A 2 -8.49 -18.15 -36.54
C SER A 2 -9.75 -18.22 -37.45
N GLU A 3 -10.26 -17.06 -37.89
CA GLU A 3 -11.43 -16.94 -38.81
C GLU A 3 -12.68 -17.75 -38.40
N LEU A 4 -12.91 -17.89 -37.09
CA LEU A 4 -14.09 -18.58 -36.56
C LEU A 4 -15.39 -17.82 -36.91
N PRO A 5 -16.55 -18.52 -36.89
CA PRO A 5 -17.84 -17.91 -37.16
C PRO A 5 -18.15 -16.68 -36.29
N ALA A 6 -18.90 -15.72 -36.83
CA ALA A 6 -19.22 -14.46 -36.14
C ALA A 6 -19.89 -14.65 -34.77
N GLU A 7 -20.71 -15.69 -34.62
CA GLU A 7 -21.34 -16.07 -33.35
C GLU A 7 -20.31 -16.34 -32.23
N VAL A 8 -19.15 -16.91 -32.57
CA VAL A 8 -18.07 -17.11 -31.58
C VAL A 8 -17.56 -15.77 -31.08
N ARG A 9 -17.36 -14.80 -32.00
CA ARG A 9 -16.89 -13.47 -31.62
C ARG A 9 -17.92 -12.74 -30.75
N GLU A 10 -19.20 -12.79 -31.13
CA GLU A 10 -20.30 -12.22 -30.36
C GLU A 10 -20.33 -12.76 -28.92
N ARG A 11 -20.28 -14.09 -28.74
CA ARG A 11 -20.22 -14.72 -27.42
C ARG A 11 -18.99 -14.26 -26.63
N THR A 12 -17.81 -14.20 -27.27
CA THR A 12 -16.60 -13.74 -26.58
C THR A 12 -16.62 -12.24 -26.24
N ASP A 13 -17.26 -11.40 -27.04
CA ASP A 13 -17.38 -9.96 -26.77
C ASP A 13 -18.29 -9.69 -25.56
N ILE A 14 -19.35 -10.50 -25.38
CA ILE A 14 -20.19 -10.49 -24.17
C ILE A 14 -19.35 -10.87 -22.94
N LEU A 15 -18.59 -11.96 -23.02
CA LEU A 15 -17.72 -12.40 -21.92
C LEU A 15 -16.62 -11.39 -21.58
N ASP A 16 -16.03 -10.74 -22.59
CA ASP A 16 -15.03 -9.69 -22.42
C ASP A 16 -15.61 -8.46 -21.69
N SER A 17 -16.82 -8.04 -22.05
CA SER A 17 -17.54 -6.96 -21.37
C SER A 17 -17.80 -7.27 -19.87
N VAL A 18 -18.22 -8.50 -19.57
CA VAL A 18 -18.35 -8.97 -18.18
C VAL A 18 -16.98 -8.97 -17.49
N GLY A 19 -15.93 -9.45 -18.16
CA GLY A 19 -14.55 -9.45 -17.68
C GLY A 19 -14.05 -8.06 -17.30
N ASN A 20 -14.33 -7.04 -18.11
CA ASN A 20 -13.93 -5.65 -17.84
C ASN A 20 -14.62 -5.10 -16.58
N THR A 21 -15.90 -5.44 -16.38
CA THR A 21 -16.65 -5.09 -15.17
C THR A 21 -16.12 -5.81 -13.93
N THR A 22 -15.80 -7.10 -14.05
CA THR A 22 -15.18 -7.88 -12.97
C THR A 22 -13.78 -7.36 -12.63
N ALA A 23 -12.99 -6.98 -13.64
CA ALA A 23 -11.67 -6.39 -13.46
C ALA A 23 -11.74 -5.05 -12.72
N ALA A 24 -12.69 -4.18 -13.07
CA ALA A 24 -12.93 -2.93 -12.36
C ALA A 24 -13.31 -3.16 -10.89
N THR A 25 -14.21 -4.12 -10.63
CA THR A 25 -14.60 -4.51 -9.26
C THR A 25 -13.39 -5.03 -8.47
N GLY A 26 -12.58 -5.89 -9.08
CA GLY A 26 -11.36 -6.43 -8.47
C GLY A 26 -10.33 -5.34 -8.15
N LYS A 27 -10.15 -4.37 -9.06
CA LYS A 27 -9.31 -3.19 -8.84
C LYS A 27 -9.82 -2.34 -7.67
N GLY A 28 -11.14 -2.13 -7.58
CA GLY A 28 -11.77 -1.43 -6.46
C GLY A 28 -11.54 -2.13 -5.11
N PHE A 29 -11.74 -3.45 -5.05
CA PHE A 29 -11.48 -4.24 -3.85
C PHE A 29 -10.01 -4.19 -3.44
N ALA A 30 -9.09 -4.28 -4.41
CA ALA A 30 -7.66 -4.19 -4.15
C ALA A 30 -7.28 -2.83 -3.53
N ILE A 31 -7.82 -1.72 -4.03
CA ILE A 31 -7.57 -0.38 -3.47
C ILE A 31 -8.15 -0.24 -2.06
N ALA A 32 -9.39 -0.68 -1.86
CA ALA A 32 -10.03 -0.61 -0.54
C ALA A 32 -9.27 -1.44 0.50
N SER A 33 -8.83 -2.65 0.11
CA SER A 33 -7.94 -3.47 0.92
C SER A 33 -6.61 -2.77 1.20
N ALA A 34 -6.00 -2.11 0.20
CA ALA A 34 -4.79 -1.32 0.40
C ALA A 34 -4.97 -0.24 1.47
N ALA A 35 -6.08 0.50 1.40
CA ALA A 35 -6.40 1.56 2.34
C ALA A 35 -6.54 1.01 3.76
N LEU A 36 -7.32 -0.06 3.95
CA LEU A 36 -7.49 -0.70 5.25
C LEU A 36 -6.17 -1.28 5.80
N THR A 37 -5.39 -1.96 4.96
CA THR A 37 -4.08 -2.48 5.34
C THR A 37 -3.12 -1.36 5.70
N SER A 38 -3.11 -0.25 4.95
CA SER A 38 -2.26 0.91 5.27
C SER A 38 -2.61 1.52 6.63
N LEU A 39 -3.90 1.62 6.98
CA LEU A 39 -4.34 2.08 8.30
C LEU A 39 -3.87 1.15 9.42
N ALA A 40 -3.94 -0.17 9.22
CA ALA A 40 -3.43 -1.14 10.19
C ALA A 40 -1.90 -1.05 10.33
N LEU A 41 -1.17 -0.93 9.21
CA LEU A 41 0.27 -0.71 9.21
C LEU A 41 0.65 0.61 9.87
N PHE A 42 -0.20 1.63 9.77
CA PHE A 42 -0.04 2.90 10.47
C PHE A 42 -0.12 2.77 11.98
N ALA A 43 -1.14 2.05 12.47
CA ALA A 43 -1.27 1.79 13.90
C ALA A 43 -0.04 1.04 14.41
N ALA A 44 0.41 0.01 13.68
CA ALA A 44 1.62 -0.73 14.02
C ALA A 44 2.87 0.17 13.99
N TYR A 45 3.01 1.03 12.98
CA TYR A 45 4.12 1.96 12.85
C TYR A 45 4.24 2.91 14.06
N VAL A 46 3.13 3.48 14.51
CA VAL A 46 3.09 4.33 15.72
C VAL A 46 3.55 3.54 16.94
N THR A 47 3.08 2.30 17.11
CA THR A 47 3.50 1.42 18.21
C THR A 47 5.00 1.10 18.16
N PHE A 48 5.55 0.72 17.01
CA PHE A 48 6.98 0.35 16.89
C PHE A 48 7.94 1.54 16.94
N THR A 49 7.46 2.74 16.68
CA THR A 49 8.27 3.96 16.80
C THR A 49 8.17 4.62 18.17
N GLY A 50 7.18 4.23 19.00
CA GLY A 50 6.96 4.81 20.32
C GLY A 50 6.49 6.27 20.30
N ILE A 51 6.03 6.78 19.16
CA ILE A 51 5.51 8.15 19.05
C ILE A 51 4.07 8.21 19.56
N ASP A 52 3.68 9.31 20.21
CA ASP A 52 2.29 9.52 20.66
C ASP A 52 1.32 9.76 19.49
N GLY A 53 1.85 10.18 18.34
CA GLY A 53 1.10 10.46 17.12
C GLY A 53 1.90 11.28 16.13
N ILE A 54 1.31 11.54 14.97
CA ILE A 54 1.93 12.34 13.91
C ILE A 54 1.44 13.79 14.04
N ASN A 55 2.31 14.70 14.48
CA ASN A 55 1.94 16.09 14.67
C ASN A 55 2.14 16.92 13.39
N ILE A 56 1.07 17.11 12.63
CA ILE A 56 1.08 17.90 11.38
C ILE A 56 1.30 19.41 11.58
N PHE A 57 1.31 19.92 12.81
CA PHE A 57 1.71 21.31 13.08
C PHE A 57 3.22 21.51 13.02
N LYS A 58 4.01 20.43 13.10
CA LYS A 58 5.46 20.50 12.91
C LYS A 58 5.76 20.70 11.42
N ALA A 59 6.45 21.79 11.08
CA ALA A 59 6.77 22.12 9.69
C ALA A 59 7.45 20.98 8.90
N PRO A 60 8.42 20.22 9.47
CA PRO A 60 9.02 19.09 8.76
C PRO A 60 8.02 17.96 8.44
N VAL A 61 7.10 17.68 9.36
CA VAL A 61 6.07 16.64 9.20
C VAL A 61 5.07 17.05 8.12
N LEU A 62 4.60 18.30 8.16
CA LEU A 62 3.71 18.84 7.14
C LEU A 62 4.36 18.87 5.76
N ALA A 63 5.65 19.23 5.67
CA ALA A 63 6.39 19.18 4.41
C ALA A 63 6.44 17.76 3.83
N MET A 64 6.72 16.76 4.67
CA MET A 64 6.73 15.36 4.24
C MET A 64 5.33 14.86 3.85
N LEU A 65 4.26 15.32 4.51
CA LEU A 65 2.88 15.04 4.12
C LEU A 65 2.57 15.52 2.69
N PHE A 66 2.98 16.75 2.34
CA PHE A 66 2.82 17.27 0.98
C PHE A 66 3.64 16.49 -0.06
N ILE A 67 4.89 16.16 0.28
CA ILE A 67 5.73 15.32 -0.59
C ILE A 67 5.06 13.95 -0.81
N GLY A 68 4.58 13.32 0.26
CA GLY A 68 3.83 12.07 0.19
C GLY A 68 2.58 12.17 -0.69
N GLY A 69 1.81 13.26 -0.54
CA GLY A 69 0.63 13.51 -1.37
C GLY A 69 0.95 13.69 -2.86
N MET A 70 2.14 14.18 -3.20
CA MET A 70 2.60 14.37 -4.57
C MET A 70 3.09 13.06 -5.22
N VAL A 71 3.66 12.13 -4.45
CA VAL A 71 4.27 10.90 -4.99
C VAL A 71 3.32 10.07 -5.87
N PRO A 72 2.04 9.81 -5.50
CA PRO A 72 1.08 9.13 -6.38
C PRO A 72 0.90 9.80 -7.74
N VAL A 73 0.90 11.13 -7.78
CA VAL A 73 0.75 11.91 -9.03
C VAL A 73 1.99 11.78 -9.88
N VAL A 74 3.18 11.93 -9.28
CA VAL A 74 4.46 11.79 -9.99
C VAL A 74 4.64 10.37 -10.51
N PHE A 75 4.35 9.36 -9.70
CA PHE A 75 4.37 7.96 -10.11
C PHE A 75 3.46 7.73 -11.31
N SER A 76 2.22 8.24 -11.25
CA SER A 76 1.26 8.13 -12.35
C SER A 76 1.76 8.80 -13.62
N ALA A 77 2.30 10.02 -13.52
CA ALA A 77 2.85 10.74 -14.65
C ALA A 77 4.02 9.99 -15.30
N LEU A 78 4.91 9.38 -14.50
CA LEU A 78 6.00 8.55 -15.00
C LEU A 78 5.47 7.32 -15.74
N ALA A 79 4.56 6.57 -15.10
CA ALA A 79 3.96 5.38 -15.70
C ALA A 79 3.26 5.68 -17.04
N MET A 80 2.43 6.73 -17.07
CA MET A 80 1.72 7.15 -18.28
C MET A 80 2.68 7.61 -19.38
N LYS A 81 3.71 8.39 -19.04
CA LYS A 81 4.75 8.82 -19.99
C LYS A 81 5.48 7.62 -20.59
N SER A 82 5.78 6.61 -19.78
CA SER A 82 6.46 5.39 -20.22
C SER A 82 5.58 4.56 -21.16
N VAL A 83 4.30 4.38 -20.85
CA VAL A 83 3.34 3.73 -21.75
C VAL A 83 3.20 4.52 -23.06
N GLY A 84 3.07 5.84 -23.00
CA GLY A 84 2.94 6.69 -24.19
C GLY A 84 4.15 6.58 -25.14
N LYS A 85 5.38 6.56 -24.60
CA LYS A 85 6.59 6.33 -25.41
C LYS A 85 6.59 4.94 -26.07
N ALA A 86 6.23 3.90 -25.32
CA ALA A 86 6.18 2.53 -25.84
C ALA A 86 5.10 2.38 -26.91
N ALA A 87 3.93 2.98 -26.69
CA ALA A 87 2.82 2.99 -27.62
C ALA A 87 3.19 3.70 -28.93
N MET A 88 3.88 4.84 -28.88
CA MET A 88 4.31 5.51 -30.12
C MET A 88 5.30 4.67 -30.94
N LYS A 89 6.28 4.02 -30.28
CA LYS A 89 7.18 3.08 -30.96
C LYS A 89 6.41 1.91 -31.57
N MET A 90 5.42 1.39 -30.87
CA MET A 90 4.55 0.32 -31.37
C MET A 90 3.78 0.78 -32.61
N VAL A 91 3.21 1.99 -32.59
CA VAL A 91 2.48 2.56 -33.74
C VAL A 91 3.40 2.76 -34.94
N GLU A 92 4.59 3.30 -34.73
CA GLU A 92 5.60 3.47 -35.79
C GLU A 92 6.01 2.14 -36.40
N GLU A 93 6.22 1.11 -35.58
CA GLU A 93 6.58 -0.23 -36.04
C GLU A 93 5.44 -0.92 -36.81
N VAL A 94 4.20 -0.86 -36.32
CA VAL A 94 3.04 -1.40 -37.03
C VAL A 94 2.84 -0.69 -38.37
N ARG A 95 2.98 0.64 -38.42
CA ARG A 95 2.92 1.41 -39.66
C ARG A 95 4.04 1.04 -40.62
N ARG A 96 5.27 0.83 -40.13
CA ARG A 96 6.41 0.36 -40.92
C ARG A 96 6.11 -0.99 -41.55
N GLN A 97 5.57 -1.94 -40.77
CA GLN A 97 5.19 -3.27 -41.29
C GLN A 97 4.12 -3.16 -42.37
N PHE A 98 3.04 -2.40 -42.13
CA PHE A 98 1.99 -2.20 -43.14
C PHE A 98 2.48 -1.54 -44.43
N LYS A 99 3.45 -0.62 -44.35
CA LYS A 99 3.99 0.07 -45.52
C LYS A 99 5.02 -0.76 -46.29
N ASN A 100 5.88 -1.49 -45.58
CA ASN A 100 7.09 -2.05 -46.17
C ASN A 100 7.02 -3.57 -46.42
N ILE A 101 6.04 -4.28 -45.86
CA ILE A 101 5.87 -5.73 -46.08
C ILE A 101 4.75 -5.92 -47.12
N PRO A 102 5.07 -6.28 -48.38
CA PRO A 102 4.05 -6.51 -49.41
C PRO A 102 3.13 -7.67 -49.02
N GLY A 103 1.82 -7.55 -49.25
CA GLY A 103 0.87 -8.63 -48.98
C GLY A 103 0.32 -8.66 -47.54
N ILE A 104 0.78 -7.79 -46.64
CA ILE A 104 0.36 -7.82 -45.22
C ILE A 104 -1.08 -7.32 -45.02
N MET A 105 -1.48 -6.26 -45.72
CA MET A 105 -2.84 -5.71 -45.67
C MET A 105 -3.84 -6.62 -46.38
N GLU A 106 -3.37 -7.36 -47.38
CA GLU A 106 -4.12 -8.39 -48.10
C GLU A 106 -4.18 -9.73 -47.35
N GLY A 107 -3.54 -9.84 -46.17
CA GLY A 107 -3.52 -11.06 -45.35
C GLY A 107 -2.67 -12.20 -45.91
N LYS A 108 -1.84 -11.95 -46.93
CA LYS A 108 -1.00 -12.95 -47.61
C LYS A 108 0.40 -13.08 -47.00
N ALA A 109 0.88 -12.05 -46.31
CA ALA A 109 2.18 -12.03 -45.65
C ALA A 109 2.04 -12.09 -44.13
N LYS A 110 2.95 -12.82 -43.47
CA LYS A 110 2.97 -12.95 -42.02
C LYS A 110 3.60 -11.70 -41.37
N PRO A 111 2.93 -11.06 -40.39
CA PRO A 111 3.51 -9.95 -39.63
C PRO A 111 4.72 -10.36 -38.77
N GLN A 112 5.58 -9.39 -38.47
CA GLN A 112 6.73 -9.56 -37.58
C GLN A 112 6.29 -9.29 -36.13
N TYR A 113 5.66 -10.29 -35.50
CA TYR A 113 5.15 -10.17 -34.13
C TYR A 113 6.26 -10.01 -33.07
N ASP A 114 7.41 -10.64 -33.31
CA ASP A 114 8.61 -10.58 -32.47
C ASP A 114 9.08 -9.15 -32.25
N LYS A 115 9.00 -8.29 -33.28
CA LYS A 115 9.39 -6.88 -33.19
C LYS A 115 8.50 -6.09 -32.24
N CYS A 116 7.19 -6.30 -32.29
CA CYS A 116 6.25 -5.68 -31.36
C CYS A 116 6.50 -6.14 -29.91
N VAL A 117 6.73 -7.45 -29.72
CA VAL A 117 7.07 -8.02 -28.41
C VAL A 117 8.37 -7.44 -27.86
N GLU A 118 9.40 -7.30 -28.70
CA GLU A 118 10.69 -6.71 -28.33
C GLU A 118 10.52 -5.27 -27.83
N ILE A 119 9.75 -4.44 -28.54
CA ILE A 119 9.49 -3.04 -28.18
C ILE A 119 8.82 -2.93 -26.81
N SER A 120 7.72 -3.68 -26.58
CA SER A 120 7.00 -3.62 -25.32
C SER A 120 7.84 -4.16 -24.16
N THR A 121 8.58 -5.25 -24.38
CA THR A 121 9.44 -5.88 -23.36
C THR A 121 10.56 -4.95 -22.92
N GLN A 122 11.32 -4.40 -23.87
CA GLN A 122 12.45 -3.50 -23.55
C GLN A 122 11.97 -2.22 -22.87
N ALA A 123 10.84 -1.66 -23.34
CA ALA A 123 10.25 -0.48 -22.72
C ALA A 123 9.80 -0.76 -21.28
N ALA A 124 9.09 -1.88 -21.04
CA ALA A 124 8.63 -2.26 -19.71
C ALA A 124 9.79 -2.44 -18.72
N LEU A 125 10.83 -3.20 -19.11
CA LEU A 125 12.01 -3.44 -18.27
C LEU A 125 12.78 -2.17 -17.92
N LYS A 126 12.97 -1.28 -18.89
CA LYS A 126 13.72 -0.04 -18.66
C LYS A 126 12.92 0.98 -17.85
N GLU A 127 11.65 1.15 -18.19
CA GLU A 127 10.84 2.23 -17.66
C GLU A 127 10.23 1.90 -16.29
N MET A 128 10.09 0.62 -15.90
CA MET A 128 9.61 0.23 -14.56
C MET A 128 10.60 0.60 -13.43
N LEU A 129 11.89 0.75 -13.76
CA LEU A 129 12.95 0.95 -12.78
C LEU A 129 12.75 2.25 -11.99
N LEU A 130 12.46 3.35 -12.69
CA LEU A 130 12.37 4.67 -12.07
C LEU A 130 11.20 4.76 -11.06
N PRO A 131 9.95 4.40 -11.42
CA PRO A 131 8.85 4.36 -10.44
C PRO A 131 9.11 3.39 -9.27
N GLY A 132 9.77 2.26 -9.52
CA GLY A 132 10.14 1.30 -8.48
C GLY A 132 11.16 1.85 -7.49
N VAL A 133 12.26 2.44 -8.00
CA VAL A 133 13.28 3.10 -7.18
C VAL A 133 12.69 4.27 -6.41
N LEU A 134 11.79 5.04 -7.03
CA LEU A 134 11.11 6.15 -6.36
C LEU A 134 10.31 5.66 -5.15
N THR A 135 9.52 4.60 -5.33
CA THR A 135 8.66 4.02 -4.28
C THR A 135 9.45 3.54 -3.07
N ILE A 136 10.59 2.90 -3.30
CA ILE A 136 11.43 2.32 -2.24
C ILE A 136 12.37 3.38 -1.65
N GLY A 137 12.93 4.23 -2.51
CA GLY A 137 13.95 5.20 -2.16
C GLY A 137 13.45 6.36 -1.30
N PHE A 138 12.24 6.87 -1.54
CA PHE A 138 11.72 7.99 -0.75
C PHE A 138 11.56 7.68 0.74
N PRO A 139 10.87 6.60 1.17
CA PRO A 139 10.80 6.23 2.59
C PRO A 139 12.17 6.08 3.25
N ILE A 140 13.12 5.43 2.56
CA ILE A 140 14.49 5.22 3.06
C ILE A 140 15.23 6.55 3.18
N ALA A 141 15.13 7.43 2.18
CA ALA A 141 15.75 8.73 2.19
C ALA A 141 15.20 9.63 3.30
N ILE A 142 13.88 9.60 3.53
CA ILE A 142 13.23 10.35 4.60
C ILE A 142 13.66 9.85 5.99
N ALA A 143 13.96 8.55 6.13
CA ALA A 143 14.50 8.00 7.37
C ALA A 143 15.99 8.34 7.58
N LEU A 144 16.82 8.14 6.55
CA LEU A 144 18.28 8.20 6.69
C LEU A 144 18.87 9.61 6.54
N LEU A 145 18.34 10.45 5.64
CA LEU A 145 18.93 11.77 5.41
C LEU A 145 18.83 12.68 6.66
N PRO A 146 17.67 12.82 7.32
CA PRO A 146 17.59 13.63 8.54
C PRO A 146 18.45 13.07 9.68
N MET A 147 18.61 11.74 9.74
CA MET A 147 19.50 11.08 10.71
C MET A 147 20.96 11.52 10.51
N LEU A 148 21.43 11.64 9.27
CA LEU A 148 22.77 12.16 8.96
C LEU A 148 22.94 13.65 9.33
N PHE A 149 21.86 14.41 9.34
CA PHE A 149 21.85 15.81 9.77
C PHE A 149 21.62 15.99 11.28
N GLY A 150 21.54 14.89 12.05
CA GLY A 150 21.40 14.93 13.51
C GLY A 150 19.99 15.24 14.01
N TYR A 151 18.95 14.94 13.22
CA TYR A 151 17.56 15.09 13.66
C TYR A 151 17.21 14.02 14.68
N GLU A 152 16.38 14.36 15.66
CA GLU A 152 15.89 13.41 16.66
C GLU A 152 15.05 12.31 16.01
N ASN A 153 15.28 11.04 16.41
CA ASN A 153 14.59 9.90 15.81
C ASN A 153 13.06 10.00 15.90
N VAL A 154 12.52 10.58 16.97
CA VAL A 154 11.07 10.85 17.14
C VAL A 154 10.55 11.77 16.04
N LEU A 155 11.28 12.85 15.73
CA LEU A 155 10.90 13.77 14.65
C LEU A 155 10.98 13.07 13.29
N ILE A 156 12.00 12.25 13.05
CA ILE A 156 12.14 11.46 11.82
C ILE A 156 10.96 10.47 11.68
N ALA A 157 10.57 9.81 12.77
CA ALA A 157 9.43 8.92 12.80
C ALA A 157 8.13 9.64 12.43
N GLU A 158 7.89 10.83 12.98
CA GLU A 158 6.74 11.65 12.61
C GLU A 158 6.80 12.13 11.15
N MET A 159 7.98 12.50 10.65
CA MET A 159 8.20 12.90 9.25
C MET A 159 7.85 11.77 8.27
N LEU A 160 8.36 10.56 8.53
CA LEU A 160 8.07 9.37 7.73
C LEU A 160 6.59 8.96 7.83
N GLY A 161 5.99 9.07 9.02
CA GLY A 161 4.56 8.89 9.21
C GLY A 161 3.71 9.89 8.41
N GLY A 162 4.10 11.17 8.41
CA GLY A 162 3.48 12.20 7.59
C GLY A 162 3.56 11.88 6.09
N TYR A 163 4.74 11.48 5.61
CA TYR A 163 4.91 11.02 4.23
C TYR A 163 4.00 9.85 3.87
N MET A 164 4.00 8.78 4.69
CA MET A 164 3.13 7.63 4.48
C MET A 164 1.65 8.06 4.39
N ALA A 165 1.25 9.07 5.17
CA ALA A 165 -0.16 9.46 5.29
C ALA A 165 -0.59 10.21 4.03
N GLY A 166 0.31 11.06 3.52
CA GLY A 166 0.15 11.74 2.25
C GLY A 166 0.05 10.76 1.08
N VAL A 167 0.95 9.77 1.01
CA VAL A 167 0.91 8.73 -0.02
C VAL A 167 -0.39 7.95 0.03
N THR A 168 -0.86 7.61 1.24
CA THR A 168 -2.08 6.82 1.44
C THR A 168 -3.32 7.59 1.00
N VAL A 169 -3.55 8.79 1.53
CA VAL A 169 -4.77 9.56 1.24
C VAL A 169 -4.81 9.96 -0.23
N SER A 170 -3.72 10.49 -0.77
CA SER A 170 -3.65 10.88 -2.19
C SER A 170 -3.72 9.67 -3.10
N GLY A 171 -2.99 8.60 -2.77
CA GLY A 171 -2.90 7.39 -3.58
C GLY A 171 -4.25 6.69 -3.74
N VAL A 172 -5.04 6.57 -2.67
CA VAL A 172 -6.37 5.96 -2.74
C VAL A 172 -7.29 6.75 -3.69
N LEU A 173 -7.32 8.08 -3.57
CA LEU A 173 -8.14 8.94 -4.41
C LEU A 173 -7.75 8.83 -5.89
N TRP A 174 -6.45 8.90 -6.19
CA TRP A 174 -5.94 8.76 -7.56
C TRP A 174 -6.19 7.38 -8.13
N ALA A 175 -6.04 6.32 -7.35
CA ALA A 175 -6.26 4.95 -7.80
C ALA A 175 -7.72 4.72 -8.22
N ILE A 176 -8.67 5.16 -7.38
CA ILE A 176 -10.11 5.05 -7.67
C ILE A 176 -10.44 5.86 -8.93
N PHE A 177 -9.98 7.11 -8.98
CA PHE A 177 -10.21 7.98 -10.13
C PHE A 177 -9.71 7.35 -11.44
N GLN A 178 -8.46 6.88 -11.48
CA GLN A 178 -7.85 6.35 -12.69
C GLN A 178 -8.53 5.06 -13.16
N ASN A 179 -8.80 4.14 -12.24
CA ASN A 179 -9.45 2.87 -12.58
C ASN A 179 -10.87 3.09 -13.09
N ASN A 180 -11.65 3.96 -12.43
CA ASN A 180 -13.02 4.23 -12.82
C ASN A 180 -13.10 5.03 -14.13
N ALA A 181 -12.24 6.05 -14.30
CA ALA A 181 -12.21 6.84 -15.53
C ALA A 181 -11.85 5.99 -16.75
N GLY A 182 -10.79 5.18 -16.66
CA GLY A 182 -10.40 4.29 -17.74
C GLY A 182 -11.44 3.20 -18.03
N GLY A 183 -12.06 2.62 -17.00
CA GLY A 183 -13.15 1.66 -17.18
C GLY A 183 -14.40 2.28 -17.82
N ALA A 184 -14.72 3.53 -17.48
CA ALA A 184 -15.84 4.25 -18.08
C ALA A 184 -15.60 4.51 -19.58
N TRP A 185 -14.40 4.91 -19.99
CA TRP A 185 -14.08 5.10 -21.41
C TRP A 185 -14.12 3.79 -22.21
N ASP A 186 -13.64 2.69 -21.65
CA ASP A 186 -13.73 1.37 -22.30
C ASP A 186 -15.18 0.92 -22.50
N ASN A 187 -16.00 1.03 -21.44
CA ASN A 187 -17.42 0.69 -21.51
C ASN A 187 -18.19 1.61 -22.47
N ALA A 188 -17.82 2.90 -22.54
CA ALA A 188 -18.37 3.81 -23.53
C ALA A 188 -18.02 3.37 -24.96
N LYS A 189 -16.77 2.97 -25.24
CA LYS A 189 -16.40 2.41 -26.55
C LYS A 189 -17.22 1.15 -26.86
N LYS A 190 -17.33 0.22 -25.91
CA LYS A 190 -18.10 -1.02 -26.06
C LYS A 190 -19.58 -0.77 -26.40
N SER A 191 -20.20 0.28 -25.86
CA SER A 191 -21.60 0.60 -26.19
C SER A 191 -21.78 1.01 -27.66
N PHE A 192 -20.83 1.75 -28.23
CA PHE A 192 -20.80 2.05 -29.66
C PHE A 192 -20.52 0.83 -30.54
N GLU A 193 -19.73 -0.14 -30.05
CA GLU A 193 -19.50 -1.40 -30.76
C GLU A 193 -20.75 -2.29 -30.80
N ALA A 194 -21.58 -2.26 -29.74
CA ALA A 194 -22.86 -2.96 -29.68
C ALA A 194 -24.00 -2.24 -30.41
N GLY A 195 -23.82 -0.94 -30.72
CA GLY A 195 -24.87 -0.07 -31.24
C GLY A 195 -25.59 0.65 -30.10
N VAL A 196 -25.53 1.99 -30.11
CA VAL A 196 -26.11 2.83 -29.06
C VAL A 196 -27.00 3.91 -29.66
N MET A 197 -28.17 4.11 -29.05
CA MET A 197 -29.08 5.19 -29.41
C MET A 197 -28.63 6.50 -28.76
N ILE A 198 -28.34 7.52 -29.55
CA ILE A 198 -28.00 8.87 -29.09
C ILE A 198 -28.97 9.84 -29.74
N ASN A 199 -29.75 10.56 -28.93
CA ASN A 199 -30.71 11.57 -29.40
C ASN A 199 -31.71 11.06 -30.47
N GLY A 200 -32.09 9.78 -30.40
CA GLY A 200 -33.01 9.17 -31.36
C GLY A 200 -32.34 8.58 -32.62
N GLU A 201 -31.01 8.66 -32.75
CA GLU A 201 -30.26 8.05 -33.84
C GLU A 201 -29.39 6.89 -33.35
N MET A 202 -29.46 5.75 -34.05
CA MET A 202 -28.63 4.59 -33.73
C MET A 202 -27.23 4.78 -34.30
N THR A 203 -26.24 4.82 -33.41
CA THR A 203 -24.83 5.00 -33.76
C THR A 203 -24.08 3.69 -33.60
N TYR A 204 -23.25 3.35 -34.57
CA TYR A 204 -22.56 2.06 -34.65
C TYR A 204 -21.03 2.20 -34.77
N LYS A 205 -20.35 1.05 -34.75
CA LYS A 205 -18.93 0.90 -35.03
C LYS A 205 -18.53 1.57 -36.35
N GLY A 206 -17.44 2.34 -36.31
CA GLY A 206 -16.90 3.06 -37.47
C GLY A 206 -17.41 4.49 -37.63
N SER A 207 -18.46 4.89 -36.90
CA SER A 207 -18.90 6.29 -36.80
C SER A 207 -17.83 7.20 -36.18
N GLU A 208 -17.95 8.51 -36.37
CA GLU A 208 -17.04 9.49 -35.76
C GLU A 208 -17.12 9.46 -34.22
N ALA A 209 -18.31 9.26 -33.65
CA ALA A 209 -18.48 9.09 -32.21
C ALA A 209 -17.76 7.83 -31.68
N HIS A 210 -17.83 6.73 -32.43
CA HIS A 210 -17.07 5.52 -32.10
C HIS A 210 -15.56 5.76 -32.15
N LYS A 211 -15.03 6.47 -33.16
CA LYS A 211 -13.59 6.82 -33.22
C LYS A 211 -13.16 7.71 -32.05
N ALA A 212 -14.00 8.65 -31.62
CA ALA A 212 -13.75 9.46 -30.44
C ALA A 212 -13.74 8.61 -29.16
N ALA A 213 -14.66 7.65 -29.03
CA ALA A 213 -14.69 6.73 -27.90
C ALA A 213 -13.45 5.81 -27.86
N VAL A 214 -12.98 5.33 -29.01
CA VAL A 214 -11.72 4.59 -29.13
C VAL A 214 -10.54 5.45 -28.65
N THR A 215 -10.53 6.74 -29.00
CA THR A 215 -9.48 7.66 -28.51
C THR A 215 -9.52 7.79 -26.99
N GLY A 216 -10.72 7.96 -26.40
CA GLY A 216 -10.91 7.99 -24.95
C GLY A 216 -10.42 6.71 -24.26
N ASP A 217 -10.73 5.55 -24.82
CA ASP A 217 -10.27 4.26 -24.30
C ASP A 217 -8.74 4.14 -24.33
N THR A 218 -8.09 4.53 -25.43
CA THR A 218 -6.62 4.52 -25.52
C THR A 218 -5.93 5.49 -24.55
N VAL A 219 -6.61 6.57 -24.14
CA VAL A 219 -6.15 7.45 -23.04
C VAL A 219 -6.38 6.76 -21.68
N GLY A 220 -7.47 6.01 -21.54
CA GLY A 220 -7.85 5.26 -20.34
C GLY A 220 -7.04 4.00 -20.08
N ASP A 221 -6.43 3.38 -21.09
CA ASP A 221 -5.61 2.17 -20.96
C ASP A 221 -4.44 2.33 -19.96
N PRO A 222 -3.56 3.34 -20.08
CA PRO A 222 -2.50 3.54 -19.09
C PRO A 222 -3.06 3.89 -17.69
N PHE A 223 -4.24 4.52 -17.62
CA PHE A 223 -4.90 4.84 -16.34
C PHE A 223 -5.34 3.57 -15.63
N LYS A 224 -6.14 2.73 -16.28
CA LYS A 224 -6.79 1.58 -15.65
C LYS A 224 -5.90 0.34 -15.59
N ASP A 225 -4.88 0.21 -16.43
CA ASP A 225 -4.07 -1.02 -16.53
C ASP A 225 -2.59 -0.82 -16.19
N THR A 226 -2.15 0.42 -15.94
CA THR A 226 -0.77 0.68 -15.50
C THR A 226 -0.73 1.49 -14.21
N SER A 227 -1.08 2.77 -14.23
CA SER A 227 -0.89 3.65 -13.07
C SER A 227 -1.87 3.34 -11.94
N GLY A 228 -3.16 3.19 -12.25
CA GLY A 228 -4.23 3.01 -11.27
C GLY A 228 -4.07 1.76 -10.41
N PRO A 229 -3.89 0.56 -10.99
CA PRO A 229 -3.66 -0.66 -10.21
C PRO A 229 -2.32 -0.63 -9.44
N SER A 230 -1.31 0.05 -9.96
CA SER A 230 0.00 0.17 -9.30
C SER A 230 -0.04 1.02 -8.03
N MET A 231 -1.01 1.94 -7.90
CA MET A 231 -1.18 2.74 -6.68
C MET A 231 -1.40 1.89 -5.44
N ASN A 232 -2.15 0.79 -5.55
CA ASN A 232 -2.36 -0.16 -4.45
C ASN A 232 -1.02 -0.73 -3.93
N ILE A 233 -0.08 -1.00 -4.83
CA ILE A 233 1.25 -1.49 -4.48
C ILE A 233 2.07 -0.35 -3.88
N LEU A 234 2.07 0.84 -4.48
CA LEU A 234 2.76 2.04 -3.97
C LEU A 234 2.40 2.32 -2.50
N ILE A 235 1.10 2.31 -2.18
CA ILE A 235 0.60 2.57 -0.83
C ILE A 235 1.09 1.51 0.16
N LYS A 236 0.85 0.23 -0.15
CA LYS A 236 1.22 -0.87 0.75
C LYS A 236 2.73 -0.99 0.94
N LEU A 237 3.49 -0.87 -0.14
CA LEU A 237 4.95 -0.96 -0.09
C LEU A 237 5.55 0.21 0.69
N THR A 238 5.05 1.43 0.49
CA THR A 238 5.47 2.59 1.28
C THR A 238 5.25 2.36 2.77
N CYS A 239 4.06 1.89 3.16
CA CYS A 239 3.75 1.66 4.56
C CYS A 239 4.56 0.49 5.16
N LEU A 240 4.76 -0.57 4.37
CA LEU A 240 5.54 -1.73 4.78
C LEU A 240 7.02 -1.38 4.98
N ILE A 241 7.61 -0.58 4.10
CA ILE A 241 8.98 -0.10 4.28
C ILE A 241 9.08 0.78 5.53
N GLY A 242 8.11 1.67 5.74
CA GLY A 242 8.04 2.48 6.96
C GLY A 242 8.03 1.62 8.22
N LEU A 243 7.21 0.57 8.23
CA LEU A 243 7.15 -0.39 9.33
C LEU A 243 8.47 -1.15 9.54
N VAL A 244 9.15 -1.54 8.47
CA VAL A 244 10.47 -2.20 8.56
C VAL A 244 11.53 -1.27 9.17
N ILE A 245 11.45 0.04 8.90
CA ILE A 245 12.36 1.05 9.43
C ILE A 245 12.00 1.45 10.87
N ALA A 246 10.74 1.29 11.28
CA ALA A 246 10.22 1.76 12.56
C ALA A 246 11.09 1.36 13.79
N PRO A 247 11.59 0.12 13.94
CA PRO A 247 12.41 -0.25 15.11
C PRO A 247 13.73 0.54 15.23
N ILE A 248 14.30 0.95 14.09
CA ILE A 248 15.53 1.76 14.05
C ILE A 248 15.24 3.17 14.60
N LEU A 249 14.06 3.71 14.32
CA LEU A 249 13.63 5.03 14.78
C LEU A 249 13.08 5.00 16.22
N GLY A 250 12.42 3.92 16.63
CA GLY A 250 11.88 3.74 17.98
C GLY A 250 12.92 3.44 19.05
N GLY A 251 14.21 3.35 18.70
CA GLY A 251 15.28 3.05 19.67
C GLY A 251 15.32 1.59 20.11
N HIS A 252 14.73 0.66 19.36
CA HIS A 252 14.79 -0.78 19.67
C HIS A 252 16.16 -1.42 19.38
N THR A 253 17.13 -0.66 18.87
CA THR A 253 18.55 -1.06 18.91
C THR A 253 19.15 -0.74 20.27
N THR A 254 19.40 -1.81 21.03
CA THR A 254 20.13 -1.88 22.31
C THR A 254 19.45 -1.28 23.54
N ALA A 255 18.33 -1.87 23.94
CA ALA A 255 18.20 -2.39 25.30
C ALA A 255 17.41 -3.68 25.19
N ALA A 256 18.04 -4.81 25.53
CA ALA A 256 17.28 -6.00 25.88
C ALA A 256 16.58 -5.68 27.21
N THR A 257 15.47 -4.94 27.14
CA THR A 257 14.48 -4.94 28.20
C THR A 257 13.89 -6.35 28.16
N GLU A 258 14.44 -7.25 28.98
CA GLU A 258 13.71 -8.43 29.41
C GLU A 258 12.47 -7.91 30.17
N GLU A 259 11.40 -7.60 29.44
CA GLU A 259 10.06 -7.55 30.02
C GLU A 259 9.67 -9.00 30.33
N THR A 260 10.14 -9.50 31.47
CA THR A 260 9.64 -10.77 32.00
C THR A 260 8.31 -10.50 32.69
N SER A 261 7.23 -10.42 31.92
CA SER A 261 5.87 -10.48 32.48
C SER A 261 5.59 -11.92 32.90
N VAL A 262 5.85 -12.23 34.17
CA VAL A 262 5.50 -13.52 34.76
C VAL A 262 4.04 -13.47 35.22
N ASP A 263 3.12 -13.79 34.32
CA ASP A 263 1.72 -14.10 34.68
C ASP A 263 1.68 -15.52 35.25
N ILE A 264 1.68 -15.68 36.57
CA ILE A 264 1.57 -17.00 37.19
C ILE A 264 0.61 -17.00 38.40
N GLU A 265 -0.36 -17.92 38.29
CA GLU A 265 -1.32 -18.46 39.27
C GLU A 265 -2.57 -17.63 39.64
N ASN A 266 -3.69 -17.98 38.98
CA ASN A 266 -5.03 -17.81 39.54
C ASN A 266 -5.32 -18.97 40.49
N ILE A 267 -5.28 -18.74 41.81
CA ILE A 267 -5.93 -19.65 42.76
C ILE A 267 -7.40 -19.26 42.79
N SER A 268 -8.25 -20.01 42.10
CA SER A 268 -9.70 -19.83 42.14
C SER A 268 -10.35 -20.88 43.04
N SER A 269 -10.99 -20.42 44.11
CA SER A 269 -12.06 -21.16 44.80
C SER A 269 -13.31 -20.27 44.81
N GLU A 270 -14.51 -20.85 44.96
CA GLU A 270 -15.82 -20.18 44.72
C GLU A 270 -16.02 -18.82 45.41
N ASP A 271 -15.20 -18.45 46.41
CA ASP A 271 -15.32 -17.20 47.18
C ASP A 271 -14.04 -16.33 47.27
N LEU A 272 -12.93 -16.71 46.62
CA LEU A 272 -11.65 -15.97 46.68
C LEU A 272 -10.89 -16.01 45.34
N SER A 273 -10.47 -14.85 44.83
CA SER A 273 -9.46 -14.74 43.76
C SER A 273 -8.35 -13.78 44.14
N GLU A 274 -7.10 -14.19 43.93
CA GLU A 274 -5.92 -13.34 44.07
C GLU A 274 -5.15 -13.30 42.75
N SER A 275 -4.72 -12.11 42.32
CA SER A 275 -3.83 -11.95 41.16
C SER A 275 -2.62 -11.10 41.50
N PHE A 276 -1.47 -11.49 40.97
CA PHE A 276 -0.18 -10.84 41.15
C PHE A 276 0.35 -10.37 39.80
N GLN A 277 0.50 -9.05 39.64
CA GLN A 277 1.18 -8.46 38.49
C GLN A 277 2.49 -7.86 38.96
N VAL A 278 3.59 -8.24 38.31
CA VAL A 278 4.93 -7.74 38.62
C VAL A 278 5.49 -7.07 37.37
N ASN A 279 5.75 -5.77 37.45
CA ASN A 279 6.42 -5.02 36.40
C ASN A 279 7.82 -4.65 36.88
N MET A 280 8.85 -5.18 36.23
CA MET A 280 10.25 -4.91 36.57
C MET A 280 10.88 -3.99 35.52
N THR A 281 11.67 -3.02 35.97
CA THR A 281 12.44 -2.10 35.15
C THR A 281 13.86 -2.07 35.72
N SER A 282 14.89 -2.20 34.88
CA SER A 282 16.28 -2.14 35.33
C SER A 282 17.04 -1.08 34.54
N GLU A 283 17.74 -0.20 35.26
CA GLU A 283 18.52 0.91 34.69
C GLU A 283 19.80 1.06 35.52
N ASP A 284 20.97 1.15 34.88
CA ASP A 284 22.28 1.34 35.51
C ASP A 284 22.63 0.44 36.72
N GLY A 285 22.22 -0.83 36.67
CA GLY A 285 22.52 -1.83 37.73
C GLY A 285 21.56 -1.80 38.92
N GLU A 286 20.57 -0.91 38.90
CA GLU A 286 19.47 -0.83 39.86
C GLU A 286 18.17 -1.34 39.21
N THR A 287 17.49 -2.25 39.90
CA THR A 287 16.23 -2.85 39.46
C THR A 287 15.10 -2.32 40.33
N GLN A 288 14.06 -1.79 39.69
CA GLN A 288 12.80 -1.42 40.32
C GLN A 288 11.72 -2.42 39.92
N ALA A 289 11.00 -2.98 40.90
CA ALA A 289 9.81 -3.80 40.64
C ALA A 289 8.57 -3.17 41.27
N LYS A 290 7.53 -2.99 40.47
CA LYS A 290 6.17 -2.63 40.92
C LYS A 290 5.32 -3.90 40.96
N VAL A 291 4.95 -4.33 42.16
CA VAL A 291 4.07 -5.47 42.40
C VAL A 291 2.67 -4.96 42.72
N ARG A 292 1.69 -5.34 41.90
CA ARG A 292 0.27 -5.09 42.12
C ARG A 292 -0.41 -6.40 42.53
N ILE A 293 -1.03 -6.39 43.69
CA ILE A 293 -1.78 -7.52 44.24
C ILE A 293 -3.25 -7.13 44.24
N THR A 294 -4.09 -7.95 43.61
CA THR A 294 -5.55 -7.78 43.63
C THR A 294 -6.17 -8.96 44.35
N THR A 295 -6.80 -8.73 45.49
CA THR A 295 -7.55 -9.76 46.24
C THR A 295 -9.04 -9.45 46.12
N THR A 296 -9.82 -10.39 45.61
CA THR A 296 -11.29 -10.32 45.56
C THR A 296 -11.87 -11.38 46.48
N ARG A 297 -12.69 -10.96 47.45
CA ARG A 297 -13.39 -11.87 48.38
C ARG A 297 -14.86 -11.50 48.44
N LYS A 298 -15.75 -12.44 48.12
CA LYS A 298 -17.22 -12.23 48.16
C LYS A 298 -17.70 -10.95 47.44
N GLY A 299 -17.10 -10.64 46.29
CA GLY A 299 -17.46 -9.47 45.47
C GLY A 299 -16.76 -8.15 45.86
N GLU A 300 -16.02 -8.10 46.97
CA GLU A 300 -15.21 -6.93 47.33
C GLU A 300 -13.78 -7.08 46.83
N THR A 301 -13.31 -6.12 46.02
CA THR A 301 -11.94 -6.10 45.47
C THR A 301 -11.06 -5.14 46.25
N LYS A 302 -9.88 -5.61 46.69
CA LYS A 302 -8.81 -4.78 47.28
C LYS A 302 -7.57 -4.86 46.42
N VAL A 303 -7.06 -3.69 46.01
CA VAL A 303 -5.80 -3.56 45.27
C VAL A 303 -4.73 -3.02 46.21
N GLN A 304 -3.60 -3.71 46.31
CA GLN A 304 -2.40 -3.25 47.01
C GLN A 304 -1.25 -3.16 46.03
N GLN A 305 -0.49 -2.07 46.10
CA GLN A 305 0.70 -1.88 45.28
C GLN A 305 1.92 -1.73 46.18
N LYS A 306 2.98 -2.49 45.90
CA LYS A 306 4.28 -2.39 46.55
C LYS A 306 5.36 -2.14 45.51
N THR A 307 6.33 -1.31 45.86
CA THR A 307 7.49 -1.03 45.01
C THR A 307 8.74 -1.51 45.73
N PHE A 308 9.55 -2.30 45.04
CA PHE A 308 10.83 -2.80 45.51
C PHE A 308 11.94 -2.19 44.65
N ILE A 309 13.05 -1.82 45.28
CA ILE A 309 14.20 -1.21 44.62
C ILE A 309 15.46 -1.89 45.17
N GLY A 310 16.35 -2.33 44.29
CA GLY A 310 17.61 -2.97 44.65
C GLY A 310 18.25 -3.68 43.46
N THR A 311 19.26 -4.53 43.70
CA THR A 311 19.80 -5.37 42.63
C THR A 311 18.77 -6.42 42.16
N LYS A 312 18.85 -6.90 40.91
CA LYS A 312 17.92 -7.90 40.34
C LYS A 312 17.67 -9.09 41.29
N ALA A 313 18.73 -9.66 41.86
CA ALA A 313 18.64 -10.78 42.81
C ALA A 313 17.95 -10.43 44.14
N GLN A 314 18.15 -9.20 44.66
CA GLN A 314 17.48 -8.75 45.88
C GLN A 314 15.98 -8.53 45.66
N VAL A 315 15.63 -7.96 44.51
CA VAL A 315 14.24 -7.69 44.16
C VAL A 315 13.48 -8.99 43.89
N GLU A 316 14.07 -9.96 43.19
CA GLU A 316 13.50 -11.28 42.98
C GLU A 316 13.27 -12.03 44.31
N ALA A 317 14.23 -11.99 45.24
CA ALA A 317 14.08 -12.60 46.57
C ALA A 317 12.96 -11.94 47.39
N GLN A 318 12.81 -10.61 47.34
CA GLN A 318 11.74 -9.88 48.02
C GLN A 318 10.36 -10.20 47.45
N ILE A 319 10.25 -10.38 46.13
CA ILE A 319 9.01 -10.80 45.48
C ILE A 319 8.65 -12.23 45.90
N GLN A 320 9.63 -13.12 46.02
CA GLN A 320 9.40 -14.51 46.45
C GLN A 320 9.00 -14.62 47.92
N GLU A 321 9.64 -13.87 48.82
CA GLU A 321 9.24 -13.81 50.24
C GLU A 321 7.82 -13.23 50.41
N LEU A 322 7.42 -12.28 49.55
CA LEU A 322 6.06 -11.73 49.54
C LEU A 322 5.02 -12.78 49.09
N ARG A 323 5.39 -13.71 48.21
CA ARG A 323 4.56 -14.84 47.79
C ARG A 323 4.39 -15.87 48.90
N GLU A 324 5.47 -16.23 49.59
CA GLU A 324 5.44 -17.28 50.63
C GLU A 324 4.70 -16.88 51.91
N LYS A 325 4.51 -15.58 52.16
CA LYS A 325 3.79 -15.05 53.34
C LYS A 325 2.26 -15.04 53.23
N ARG A 326 1.69 -15.46 52.10
CA ARG A 326 0.23 -15.47 51.86
C ARG A 326 -0.27 -16.86 51.57
#